data_AF-A0A7S3BE20-F1
#
_entry.id   AF-A0A7S3BE20-F1
#
_cell.length_a   1.000
_cell.length_b   1.000
_cell.length_c   1.000
_cell.angle_alpha   90.00
_cell.angle_beta   90.00
_cell.angle_gamma   90.00
#
_symmetry.space_group_name_H-M   'P 1'
#
loop_
_entity.id
_entity.type
_entity.pdbx_description
1 polymer ?
#
loop_
_entity_poly.entity_id
_entity_poly.type
_entity_poly.pdbx_seq_one_letter_code
_entity_poly.pdbx_strand_id
1 'polypeptide(L)'
;TPVYLRVPGWTTAATINGQPVANGTMWKGHVSRKGSPRAGTVFRVEFNPVVRLETWDKGAVSVHRGALLYSLPIAANYTVYAHHFGTDAMSNDYYLTPRSPWAFALDVNPTHLDTSALTFSSSGYQAGAAPFNHSNWPSRIAARLRSLPSWGMKDNSASEPPQSPACTADAVTKCGPAEVHALVPHGGTELRVGELPVAFYGPGGKSGAVEQA
;
A
#
# COMPACT_ATOMS: atom_id res chain seq x y z
N THR A 1 -24.99 -11.23 -27.36
CA THR A 1 -24.77 -11.92 -26.07
C THR A 1 -24.56 -10.89 -24.98
N PRO A 2 -25.18 -11.02 -23.80
CA PRO A 2 -24.92 -10.10 -22.70
C PRO A 2 -23.50 -10.26 -22.15
N VAL A 3 -22.91 -9.15 -21.70
CA VAL A 3 -21.65 -9.09 -20.97
C VAL A 3 -21.92 -8.33 -19.67
N TYR A 4 -21.38 -8.83 -18.58
CA TYR A 4 -21.47 -8.19 -17.28
C TYR A 4 -20.09 -7.78 -16.80
N LEU A 5 -19.91 -6.50 -16.49
CA LEU A 5 -18.66 -5.94 -15.99
C LEU A 5 -18.87 -5.50 -14.55
N ARG A 6 -18.09 -6.05 -13.61
CA ARG A 6 -18.07 -5.58 -12.22
C ARG A 6 -17.46 -4.19 -12.17
N VAL A 7 -18.19 -3.24 -11.61
CA VAL A 7 -17.66 -1.92 -11.22
C VAL A 7 -17.33 -2.00 -9.73
N PRO A 8 -16.05 -2.07 -9.33
CA PRO A 8 -15.69 -2.24 -7.92
C PRO A 8 -16.16 -1.07 -7.04
N GLY A 9 -16.41 -1.33 -5.75
CA GLY A 9 -16.83 -0.27 -4.81
C GLY A 9 -15.76 0.81 -4.56
N TRP A 10 -14.48 0.49 -4.76
CA TRP A 10 -13.36 1.41 -4.55
C TRP A 10 -13.19 2.46 -5.66
N THR A 11 -13.95 2.38 -6.75
CA THR A 11 -13.84 3.33 -7.87
C THR A 11 -14.46 4.68 -7.50
N THR A 12 -13.81 5.79 -7.87
CA THR A 12 -14.29 7.15 -7.53
C THR A 12 -15.09 7.81 -8.66
N ALA A 13 -14.71 7.57 -9.91
CA ALA A 13 -15.36 8.15 -11.08
C ALA A 13 -15.29 7.18 -12.26
N ALA A 14 -15.86 5.98 -12.09
CA ALA A 14 -15.75 4.94 -13.11
C ALA A 14 -16.52 5.32 -14.39
N THR A 15 -15.93 5.02 -15.55
CA THR A 15 -16.61 5.17 -16.85
C THR A 15 -16.54 3.88 -17.66
N ILE A 16 -17.59 3.65 -18.46
CA ILE A 16 -17.61 2.62 -19.50
C ILE A 16 -17.97 3.30 -20.81
N ASN A 17 -17.06 3.25 -21.79
CA ASN A 17 -17.15 4.00 -23.05
C ASN A 17 -17.37 5.51 -22.83
N GLY A 18 -16.71 6.08 -21.82
CA GLY A 18 -16.82 7.50 -21.46
C GLY A 18 -18.10 7.88 -20.71
N GLN A 19 -19.04 6.95 -20.52
CA GLN A 19 -20.26 7.19 -19.75
C GLN A 19 -20.04 6.86 -18.27
N PRO A 20 -20.41 7.75 -17.33
CA PRO A 20 -20.31 7.48 -15.90
C PRO A 20 -21.10 6.24 -15.50
N VAL A 21 -20.54 5.42 -14.61
CA VAL A 21 -21.20 4.26 -14.03
C VAL A 21 -21.06 4.26 -12.51
N ALA A 22 -22.09 3.79 -11.81
CA ALA A 22 -22.09 3.71 -10.35
C ALA A 22 -21.11 2.62 -9.87
N ASN A 23 -20.37 2.92 -8.81
CA ASN A 23 -19.49 1.96 -8.15
C ASN A 23 -20.29 0.87 -7.42
N GLY A 24 -19.65 -0.27 -7.14
CA GLY A 24 -20.29 -1.39 -6.45
C GLY A 24 -21.40 -2.09 -7.24
N THR A 25 -21.50 -1.88 -8.56
CA THR A 25 -22.55 -2.43 -9.41
C THR A 25 -22.03 -3.48 -10.41
N MET A 26 -22.96 -4.17 -11.07
CA MET A 26 -22.69 -4.98 -12.27
C MET A 26 -23.26 -4.26 -13.48
N TRP A 27 -22.41 -3.68 -14.31
CA TRP A 27 -22.82 -3.05 -15.56
C TRP A 27 -23.12 -4.11 -16.62
N LYS A 28 -24.22 -3.93 -17.37
CA LYS A 28 -24.68 -4.86 -18.41
C LYS A 28 -24.50 -4.24 -19.80
N GLY A 29 -23.73 -4.90 -20.65
CA GLY A 29 -23.54 -4.56 -22.06
C GLY A 29 -23.95 -5.68 -23.01
N HIS A 30 -23.93 -5.43 -24.31
CA HIS A 30 -24.24 -6.41 -25.35
C HIS A 30 -23.12 -6.45 -26.40
N VAL A 31 -22.68 -7.65 -26.78
CA VAL A 31 -21.79 -7.82 -27.96
C VAL A 31 -22.59 -7.84 -29.25
N SER A 32 -21.99 -7.31 -30.31
CA SER A 32 -22.50 -7.33 -31.69
C SER A 32 -22.74 -8.77 -32.17
N ARG A 33 -23.75 -8.94 -33.05
CA ARG A 33 -24.19 -10.27 -33.53
C ARG A 33 -23.14 -10.92 -34.45
N LYS A 34 -23.04 -12.27 -34.42
CA LYS A 34 -22.24 -13.08 -35.37
C LYS A 34 -22.54 -12.68 -36.81
N GLY A 35 -21.52 -12.38 -37.62
CA GLY A 35 -21.65 -12.09 -39.06
C GLY A 35 -21.03 -10.77 -39.55
N SER A 36 -20.59 -9.88 -38.64
CA SER A 36 -19.77 -8.72 -39.02
C SER A 36 -18.31 -9.17 -39.17
N PRO A 37 -17.67 -9.04 -40.35
CA PRO A 37 -16.31 -9.55 -40.57
C PRO A 37 -15.21 -8.81 -39.79
N ARG A 38 -15.52 -7.73 -39.05
CA ARG A 38 -14.51 -6.86 -38.41
C ARG A 38 -14.89 -6.18 -37.09
N ALA A 39 -16.11 -6.36 -36.54
CA ALA A 39 -16.51 -5.63 -35.34
C ALA A 39 -16.36 -6.45 -34.06
N GLY A 40 -15.15 -6.52 -33.51
CA GLY A 40 -14.99 -6.86 -32.09
C GLY A 40 -15.68 -5.79 -31.24
N THR A 41 -16.59 -6.16 -30.32
CA THR A 41 -17.15 -5.20 -29.37
C THR A 41 -16.09 -4.88 -28.32
N VAL A 42 -15.64 -3.62 -28.28
CA VAL A 42 -14.70 -3.13 -27.27
C VAL A 42 -15.46 -2.35 -26.21
N PHE A 43 -15.23 -2.68 -24.95
CA PHE A 43 -15.67 -1.88 -23.80
C PHE A 43 -14.43 -1.23 -23.20
N ARG A 44 -14.34 0.10 -23.27
CA ARG A 44 -13.27 0.85 -22.60
C ARG A 44 -13.73 1.17 -21.19
N VAL A 45 -13.03 0.61 -20.20
CA VAL A 45 -13.36 0.78 -18.78
C VAL A 45 -12.27 1.62 -18.13
N GLU A 46 -12.67 2.68 -17.43
CA GLU A 46 -11.76 3.53 -16.67
C GLU A 46 -12.23 3.56 -15.22
N PHE A 47 -11.48 2.93 -14.32
CA PHE A 47 -11.87 2.81 -12.91
C PHE A 47 -11.45 4.00 -12.02
N ASN A 48 -10.46 4.77 -12.47
CA ASN A 48 -9.99 6.00 -11.81
C ASN A 48 -9.74 5.85 -10.29
N PRO A 49 -8.84 4.92 -9.86
CA PRO A 49 -8.56 4.72 -8.44
C PRO A 49 -7.78 5.89 -7.82
N VAL A 50 -8.21 6.30 -6.65
CA VAL A 50 -7.50 7.23 -5.76
C VAL A 50 -6.86 6.47 -4.59
N VAL A 51 -5.89 7.12 -3.93
CA VAL A 51 -5.39 6.61 -2.65
C VAL A 51 -6.51 6.74 -1.62
N ARG A 52 -6.68 5.73 -0.77
CA ARG A 52 -7.65 5.71 0.31
C ARG A 52 -7.00 5.15 1.58
N LEU A 53 -7.49 5.60 2.72
CA LEU A 53 -7.16 5.06 4.03
C LEU A 53 -8.35 4.25 4.54
N GLU A 54 -8.08 3.13 5.17
CA GLU A 54 -9.08 2.28 5.82
C GLU A 54 -8.67 2.06 7.27
N THR A 55 -9.60 2.37 8.18
CA THR A 55 -9.38 2.36 9.64
C THR A 55 -9.63 0.98 10.23
N TRP A 56 -8.78 0.62 11.17
CA TRP A 56 -8.80 -0.64 11.91
C TRP A 56 -8.88 -0.37 13.42
N ASP A 57 -8.77 -1.44 14.20
CA ASP A 57 -8.74 -1.37 15.65
C ASP A 57 -7.69 -0.37 16.15
N LYS A 58 -8.00 0.27 17.28
CA LYS A 58 -7.13 1.29 17.89
C LYS A 58 -6.81 2.47 16.96
N GLY A 59 -7.62 2.69 15.92
CA GLY A 59 -7.47 3.79 14.96
C GLY A 59 -6.25 3.65 14.04
N ALA A 60 -5.64 2.47 13.96
CA ALA A 60 -4.62 2.19 12.95
C ALA A 60 -5.23 2.29 11.55
N VAL A 61 -4.40 2.54 10.55
CA VAL A 61 -4.84 2.72 9.17
C VAL A 61 -4.02 1.92 8.20
N SER A 62 -4.68 1.42 7.17
CA SER A 62 -4.06 0.77 6.01
C SER A 62 -4.19 1.67 4.78
N VAL A 63 -3.19 1.66 3.91
CA VAL A 63 -3.12 2.51 2.72
C VAL A 63 -3.45 1.69 1.49
N HIS A 64 -4.49 2.07 0.75
CA HIS A 64 -4.91 1.35 -0.45
C HIS A 64 -4.95 2.26 -1.68
N ARG A 65 -4.83 1.66 -2.85
CA ARG A 65 -5.21 2.30 -4.12
C ARG A 65 -5.85 1.26 -5.03
N GLY A 66 -7.13 1.48 -5.34
CA GLY A 66 -7.95 0.49 -6.01
C GLY A 66 -8.07 -0.80 -5.19
N ALA A 67 -7.77 -1.94 -5.83
CA ALA A 67 -7.79 -3.26 -5.18
C ALA A 67 -6.48 -3.61 -4.44
N LEU A 68 -5.47 -2.74 -4.45
CA LEU A 68 -4.17 -3.02 -3.86
C LEU A 68 -4.02 -2.35 -2.50
N LEU A 69 -3.65 -3.14 -1.50
CA LEU A 69 -3.06 -2.69 -0.25
C LEU A 69 -1.58 -2.34 -0.49
N TYR A 70 -1.12 -1.25 0.12
CA TYR A 70 0.28 -0.82 0.13
C TYR A 70 0.85 -0.92 1.54
N SER A 71 2.12 -1.27 1.64
CA SER A 71 2.78 -1.57 2.90
C SER A 71 4.19 -1.04 2.94
N LEU A 72 4.69 -0.77 4.13
CA LEU A 72 6.10 -0.43 4.32
C LEU A 72 6.94 -1.69 4.06
N PRO A 73 7.81 -1.69 3.04
CA PRO A 73 8.74 -2.80 2.83
C PRO A 73 9.79 -2.80 3.93
N ILE A 74 10.05 -3.97 4.51
CA ILE A 74 11.10 -4.16 5.50
C ILE A 74 12.20 -5.01 4.87
N ALA A 75 13.42 -4.48 4.84
CA ALA A 75 14.58 -5.26 4.42
C ALA A 75 14.78 -6.43 5.39
N ALA A 76 14.95 -7.65 4.87
CA ALA A 76 15.12 -8.84 5.68
C ALA A 76 16.58 -9.31 5.70
N ASN A 77 17.05 -9.77 6.86
CA ASN A 77 18.15 -10.72 6.95
C ASN A 77 17.56 -12.13 6.84
N TYR A 78 18.15 -12.95 5.99
CA TYR A 78 17.76 -14.34 5.78
C TYR A 78 18.76 -15.25 6.48
N THR A 79 18.27 -16.12 7.35
CA THR A 79 19.07 -17.16 7.98
C THR A 79 18.46 -18.50 7.61
N VAL A 80 19.24 -19.40 7.01
CA VAL A 80 18.77 -20.76 6.74
C VAL A 80 18.47 -21.43 8.07
N TYR A 81 17.23 -21.85 8.24
CA TYR A 81 16.75 -22.52 9.44
C TYR A 81 16.85 -24.04 9.29
N ALA A 82 16.38 -24.56 8.15
CA ALA A 82 16.41 -25.98 7.85
C ALA A 82 16.53 -26.21 6.34
N HIS A 83 17.09 -27.37 5.99
CA HIS A 83 17.13 -27.87 4.63
C HIS A 83 16.40 -29.22 4.57
N HIS A 84 15.44 -29.35 3.68
CA HIS A 84 14.56 -30.52 3.65
C HIS A 84 14.77 -31.42 2.44
N PHE A 85 15.29 -30.90 1.31
CA PHE A 85 15.48 -31.69 0.11
C PHE A 85 16.43 -31.04 -0.89
N GLY A 86 17.33 -31.86 -1.46
CA GLY A 86 18.18 -31.48 -2.58
C GLY A 86 19.57 -31.02 -2.15
N THR A 87 20.12 -30.06 -2.90
CA THR A 87 21.38 -29.39 -2.55
C THR A 87 21.08 -28.05 -1.87
N ASP A 88 22.09 -27.43 -1.26
CA ASP A 88 21.97 -26.12 -0.60
C ASP A 88 21.38 -25.00 -1.48
N ALA A 89 21.39 -25.18 -2.81
CA ALA A 89 20.79 -24.26 -3.78
C ALA A 89 19.29 -24.52 -4.06
N MET A 90 18.67 -25.51 -3.41
CA MET A 90 17.27 -25.90 -3.58
C MET A 90 16.40 -25.35 -2.44
N SER A 91 15.40 -26.12 -1.98
CA SER A 91 14.41 -25.65 -1.02
C SER A 91 15.01 -25.54 0.38
N ASN A 92 15.12 -24.30 0.86
CA ASN A 92 15.54 -23.96 2.22
C ASN A 92 14.40 -23.26 2.94
N ASP A 93 14.23 -23.60 4.22
CA ASP A 93 13.40 -22.82 5.13
C ASP A 93 14.25 -21.69 5.69
N TYR A 94 13.70 -20.48 5.69
CA TYR A 94 14.40 -19.28 6.15
C TYR A 94 13.71 -18.69 7.38
N TYR A 95 14.53 -18.32 8.37
CA TYR A 95 14.15 -17.39 9.42
C TYR A 95 14.49 -15.97 8.98
N LEU A 96 13.48 -15.08 8.95
CA LEU A 96 13.63 -13.70 8.50
C LEU A 96 13.61 -12.76 9.70
N THR A 97 14.57 -11.85 9.78
CA THR A 97 14.59 -10.77 10.78
C THR A 97 14.67 -9.38 10.13
N PRO A 98 14.04 -8.34 10.70
CA PRO A 98 14.14 -6.98 10.19
C PRO A 98 15.59 -6.48 10.18
N ARG A 99 16.02 -5.96 9.03
CA ARG A 99 17.31 -5.25 8.85
C ARG A 99 17.12 -3.73 8.71
N SER A 100 15.93 -3.28 8.31
CA SER A 100 15.56 -1.87 8.28
C SER A 100 14.58 -1.52 9.42
N PRO A 101 14.52 -0.25 9.84
CA PRO A 101 13.47 0.22 10.72
C PRO A 101 12.08 -0.07 10.15
N TRP A 102 11.12 -0.35 11.02
CA TRP A 102 9.73 -0.66 10.63
C TRP A 102 8.68 -0.06 11.57
N ALA A 103 9.08 0.26 12.81
CA ALA A 103 8.21 0.85 13.81
C ALA A 103 7.98 2.34 13.49
N PHE A 104 6.93 2.60 12.72
CA PHE A 104 6.56 3.93 12.28
C PHE A 104 5.06 4.20 12.49
N ALA A 105 4.72 5.48 12.65
CA ALA A 105 3.36 5.98 12.57
C ALA A 105 3.16 6.82 11.30
N LEU A 106 1.99 6.72 10.69
CA LEU A 106 1.61 7.51 9.51
C LEU A 106 1.20 8.92 9.95
N ASP A 107 1.88 9.97 9.45
CA ASP A 107 1.59 11.37 9.79
C ASP A 107 0.41 11.89 8.97
N VAL A 108 -0.81 11.67 9.49
CA VAL A 108 -2.09 12.05 8.86
C VAL A 108 -3.06 12.54 9.91
N ASN A 109 -4.05 13.34 9.51
CA ASN A 109 -5.09 13.79 10.42
C ASN A 109 -6.02 12.61 10.80
N PRO A 110 -6.14 12.24 12.10
CA PRO A 110 -6.93 11.10 12.53
C PRO A 110 -8.44 11.35 12.48
N THR A 111 -8.88 12.60 12.56
CA THR A 111 -10.31 12.99 12.49
C THR A 111 -10.81 13.13 11.07
N HIS A 112 -9.90 13.40 10.14
CA HIS A 112 -10.18 13.57 8.74
C HIS A 112 -9.02 12.95 7.98
N LEU A 113 -9.14 11.66 7.63
CA LEU A 113 -8.11 10.84 6.98
C LEU A 113 -7.78 11.37 5.58
N ASP A 114 -7.15 12.53 5.54
CA ASP A 114 -6.74 13.17 4.32
C ASP A 114 -5.58 12.36 3.72
N THR A 115 -5.64 12.19 2.42
CA THR A 115 -4.60 11.52 1.65
C THR A 115 -3.68 12.54 0.98
N SER A 116 -3.69 13.80 1.42
CA SER A 116 -2.95 14.89 0.76
C SER A 116 -1.43 14.72 0.92
N ALA A 117 -1.01 14.11 2.03
CA ALA A 117 0.37 13.72 2.28
C ALA A 117 0.78 12.40 1.60
N LEU A 118 -0.11 11.76 0.83
CA LEU A 118 0.14 10.50 0.13
C LEU A 118 0.23 10.72 -1.37
N THR A 119 1.40 10.48 -1.95
CA THR A 119 1.64 10.68 -3.39
C THR A 119 1.86 9.37 -4.10
N PHE A 120 0.91 8.99 -4.97
CA PHE A 120 1.04 7.82 -5.82
C PHE A 120 1.97 8.10 -7.02
N SER A 121 2.85 7.15 -7.32
CA SER A 121 3.60 7.13 -8.58
C SER A 121 3.66 5.71 -9.15
N SER A 122 3.71 5.59 -10.47
CA SER A 122 3.77 4.33 -11.20
C SER A 122 4.75 4.44 -12.35
N SER A 123 5.70 3.51 -12.41
CA SER A 123 6.55 3.27 -13.58
C SER A 123 5.93 2.22 -14.51
N GLY A 124 4.87 1.55 -14.06
CA GLY A 124 4.26 0.43 -14.79
C GLY A 124 5.12 -0.82 -14.75
N TYR A 125 4.56 -1.94 -15.19
CA TYR A 125 5.34 -3.16 -15.37
C TYR A 125 6.23 -3.02 -16.61
N GLN A 126 7.52 -3.26 -16.42
CA GLN A 126 8.48 -3.33 -17.52
C GLN A 126 8.45 -4.74 -18.12
N ALA A 127 8.63 -4.86 -19.44
CA ALA A 127 8.74 -6.15 -20.10
C ALA A 127 9.91 -6.95 -19.49
N GLY A 128 9.67 -8.22 -19.18
CA GLY A 128 10.67 -9.09 -18.54
C GLY A 128 10.85 -8.88 -17.03
N ALA A 129 10.08 -8.00 -16.39
CA ALA A 129 10.09 -7.88 -14.93
C ALA A 129 9.60 -9.19 -14.29
N ALA A 130 10.35 -9.68 -13.31
CA ALA A 130 9.93 -10.84 -12.53
C ALA A 130 8.63 -10.52 -11.77
N PRO A 131 7.61 -11.39 -11.82
CA PRO A 131 6.47 -11.27 -10.93
C PRO A 131 6.98 -11.40 -9.48
N PHE A 132 6.37 -10.64 -8.56
CA PHE A 132 6.75 -10.64 -7.14
C PHE A 132 8.20 -10.21 -6.86
N ASN A 133 8.76 -9.29 -7.66
CA ASN A 133 10.08 -8.73 -7.36
C ASN A 133 10.11 -7.97 -6.00
N HIS A 134 11.21 -8.13 -5.26
CA HIS A 134 11.42 -7.45 -3.97
C HIS A 134 12.21 -6.13 -4.12
N SER A 135 12.34 -5.66 -5.35
CA SER A 135 12.98 -4.41 -5.76
C SER A 135 12.30 -3.91 -7.03
N ASN A 136 12.45 -2.64 -7.39
CA ASN A 136 11.88 -2.08 -8.62
C ASN A 136 10.36 -2.30 -8.76
N TRP A 137 9.61 -2.05 -7.68
CA TRP A 137 8.15 -2.14 -7.71
C TRP A 137 7.55 -1.21 -8.78
N PRO A 138 6.55 -1.67 -9.55
CA PRO A 138 5.98 -0.90 -10.67
C PRO A 138 5.13 0.29 -10.21
N SER A 139 4.80 0.35 -8.92
CA SER A 139 4.08 1.45 -8.30
C SER A 139 4.43 1.60 -6.84
N ARG A 140 4.26 2.82 -6.31
CA ARG A 140 4.54 3.18 -4.93
C ARG A 140 3.66 4.33 -4.47
N ILE A 141 3.46 4.43 -3.16
CA ILE A 141 2.84 5.59 -2.50
C ILE A 141 3.90 6.18 -1.57
N ALA A 142 4.37 7.38 -1.89
CA ALA A 142 5.21 8.14 -0.96
C ALA A 142 4.33 8.60 0.20
N ALA A 143 4.72 8.23 1.42
CA ALA A 143 3.99 8.50 2.65
C ALA A 143 4.91 9.16 3.68
N ARG A 144 4.37 10.13 4.39
CA ARG A 144 5.06 10.80 5.50
C ARG A 144 4.91 9.97 6.76
N LEU A 145 5.99 9.35 7.22
CA LEU A 145 6.04 8.51 8.40
C LEU A 145 6.88 9.16 9.50
N ARG A 146 6.64 8.78 10.76
CA ARG A 146 7.45 9.18 11.90
C ARG A 146 7.86 7.96 12.71
N SER A 147 9.12 7.88 13.11
CA SER A 147 9.61 6.74 13.88
C SER A 147 8.88 6.67 15.23
N LEU A 148 8.48 5.45 15.60
CA LEU A 148 7.75 5.15 16.83
C LEU A 148 8.46 4.00 17.58
N PRO A 149 9.59 4.25 18.25
CA PRO A 149 10.38 3.20 18.89
C PRO A 149 9.65 2.44 20.01
N SER A 150 8.57 3.00 20.55
CA SER A 150 7.73 2.34 21.55
C SER A 150 6.89 1.20 20.99
N TRP A 151 6.73 1.11 19.66
CA TRP A 151 6.02 0.01 19.03
C TRP A 151 6.99 -1.13 18.73
N GLY A 152 6.92 -2.19 19.55
CA GLY A 152 7.87 -3.31 19.53
C GLY A 152 7.30 -4.59 18.92
N MET A 153 8.07 -5.66 19.01
CA MET A 153 7.65 -7.00 18.59
C MET A 153 7.03 -7.79 19.73
N LYS A 154 6.12 -8.69 19.41
CA LYS A 154 5.58 -9.73 20.29
C LYS A 154 5.54 -11.04 19.51
N ASP A 155 6.01 -12.14 20.12
CA ASP A 155 5.99 -13.48 19.51
C ASP A 155 6.58 -13.53 18.09
N ASN A 156 7.73 -12.86 17.88
CA ASN A 156 8.43 -12.73 16.60
C ASN A 156 7.66 -12.02 15.47
N SER A 157 6.58 -11.30 15.80
CA SER A 157 5.86 -10.42 14.88
C SER A 157 5.80 -8.98 15.42
N ALA A 158 5.39 -8.02 14.61
CA ALA A 158 5.00 -6.71 15.13
C ALA A 158 3.90 -6.92 16.19
N SER A 159 4.03 -6.27 17.35
CA SER A 159 2.94 -6.23 18.31
C SER A 159 1.73 -5.50 17.73
N GLU A 160 0.55 -5.65 18.35
CA GLU A 160 -0.62 -4.88 17.95
C GLU A 160 -0.28 -3.37 17.85
N PRO A 161 -0.76 -2.66 16.81
CA PRO A 161 -0.57 -1.24 16.72
C PRO A 161 -1.01 -0.53 18.02
N PRO A 162 -0.23 0.44 18.51
CA PRO A 162 -0.63 1.24 19.67
C PRO A 162 -1.85 2.10 19.35
N GLN A 163 -2.50 2.61 20.39
CA GLN A 163 -3.64 3.52 20.26
C GLN A 163 -3.27 4.73 19.42
N SER A 164 -4.09 5.01 18.40
CA SER A 164 -3.98 6.17 17.53
C SER A 164 -4.72 7.39 18.10
N PRO A 165 -4.17 8.60 18.00
CA PRO A 165 -2.82 8.90 17.53
C PRO A 165 -1.75 8.41 18.53
N ALA A 166 -0.76 7.68 18.03
CA ALA A 166 0.32 7.15 18.85
C ALA A 166 1.27 8.24 19.36
N CYS A 167 1.30 9.38 18.67
CA CYS A 167 2.06 10.56 19.05
C CYS A 167 1.45 11.81 18.42
N THR A 168 1.53 12.92 19.14
CA THR A 168 1.11 14.24 18.67
C THR A 168 2.18 15.29 18.99
N ALA A 169 2.06 16.49 18.43
CA ALA A 169 3.01 17.59 18.68
C ALA A 169 3.14 17.95 20.17
N ASP A 170 2.04 17.84 20.91
CA ASP A 170 1.90 18.27 22.30
C ASP A 170 2.04 17.12 23.31
N ALA A 171 2.26 15.88 22.84
CA ALA A 171 2.40 14.71 23.70
C ALA A 171 3.76 14.65 24.41
N VAL A 172 3.76 14.04 25.61
CA VAL A 172 4.98 13.74 26.39
C VAL A 172 5.89 12.76 25.64
N THR A 173 5.31 11.77 24.97
CA THR A 173 6.03 10.86 24.05
C THR A 173 5.88 11.36 22.63
N LYS A 174 6.99 11.81 22.04
CA LYS A 174 7.03 12.28 20.65
C LYS A 174 7.58 11.20 19.74
N CYS A 175 6.99 11.08 18.55
CA CYS A 175 7.65 10.37 17.47
C CYS A 175 8.85 11.18 16.96
N GLY A 176 9.70 10.52 16.17
CA GLY A 176 10.80 11.18 15.47
C GLY A 176 10.35 12.23 14.45
N PRO A 177 11.32 12.86 13.76
CA PRO A 177 11.03 13.74 12.64
C PRO A 177 10.24 12.99 11.55
N ALA A 178 9.52 13.76 10.75
CA ALA A 178 8.81 13.18 9.62
C ALA A 178 9.78 12.86 8.49
N GLU A 179 9.66 11.66 7.96
CA GLU A 179 10.45 11.13 6.85
C GLU A 179 9.52 10.61 5.77
N VAL A 180 9.89 10.80 4.51
CA VAL A 180 9.12 10.24 3.39
C VAL A 180 9.62 8.83 3.11
N HIS A 181 8.72 7.85 3.28
CA HIS A 181 8.97 6.45 2.97
C HIS A 181 8.08 6.00 1.82
N ALA A 182 8.57 5.07 1.01
CA ALA A 182 7.78 4.48 -0.06
C ALA A 182 7.01 3.27 0.45
N LEU A 183 5.68 3.34 0.41
CA LEU A 183 4.83 2.16 0.54
C LEU A 183 4.71 1.48 -0.82
N VAL A 184 4.79 0.15 -0.84
CA VAL A 184 4.79 -0.68 -2.06
C VAL A 184 3.64 -1.68 -2.01
N PRO A 185 3.21 -2.29 -3.13
CA PRO A 185 2.14 -3.29 -3.11
C PRO A 185 2.43 -4.39 -2.09
N HIS A 186 1.46 -4.70 -1.24
CA HIS A 186 1.62 -5.60 -0.08
C HIS A 186 2.16 -6.98 -0.45
N GLY A 187 1.85 -7.48 -1.65
CA GLY A 187 2.36 -8.77 -2.14
C GLY A 187 3.81 -8.75 -2.63
N GLY A 188 4.43 -7.58 -2.80
CA GLY A 188 5.81 -7.42 -3.28
C GLY A 188 6.86 -7.29 -2.17
N THR A 189 6.47 -7.55 -0.93
CA THR A 189 7.33 -7.46 0.26
C THR A 189 7.54 -8.83 0.88
N GLU A 190 8.59 -8.98 1.67
CA GLU A 190 8.88 -10.21 2.42
C GLU A 190 8.37 -10.06 3.85
N LEU A 191 9.07 -9.21 4.61
CA LEU A 191 8.59 -8.63 5.86
C LEU A 191 7.84 -7.32 5.55
N ARG A 192 6.72 -7.08 6.23
CA ARG A 192 5.80 -6.00 5.89
C ARG A 192 4.97 -5.52 7.06
N VAL A 193 4.61 -4.24 7.04
CA VAL A 193 3.61 -3.63 7.90
C VAL A 193 2.46 -3.11 7.03
N GLY A 194 1.29 -3.73 7.16
CA GLY A 194 0.09 -3.43 6.37
C GLY A 194 -0.85 -2.42 7.01
N GLU A 195 -0.74 -2.23 8.32
CA GLU A 195 -1.48 -1.25 9.11
C GLU A 195 -0.50 -0.46 9.97
N LEU A 196 -0.69 0.86 10.02
CA LEU A 196 0.18 1.77 10.76
C LEU A 196 -0.67 2.51 11.80
N PRO A 197 -0.21 2.67 13.05
CA PRO A 197 -0.79 3.69 13.92
C PRO A 197 -0.61 5.07 13.27
N VAL A 198 -1.46 6.03 13.61
CA VAL A 198 -1.31 7.40 13.08
C VAL A 198 -0.56 8.30 14.06
N ALA A 199 0.16 9.26 13.51
CA ALA A 199 0.72 10.40 14.20
C ALA A 199 0.02 11.67 13.72
N PHE A 200 -0.09 12.69 14.57
CA PHE A 200 -0.67 13.96 14.14
C PHE A 200 0.11 15.17 14.64
N TYR A 201 0.76 15.86 13.71
CA TYR A 201 1.56 17.06 13.97
C TYR A 201 1.06 18.31 13.24
N GLY A 202 -0.20 18.27 12.78
CA GLY A 202 -0.83 19.36 12.03
C GLY A 202 -0.26 19.58 10.61
N PRO A 203 -0.80 20.54 9.84
CA PRO A 203 -0.51 20.74 8.42
C PRO A 203 0.92 21.18 8.04
N GLY A 204 1.91 21.08 8.93
CA GLY A 204 3.20 21.75 8.71
C GLY A 204 4.30 21.38 9.70
N GLY A 205 4.40 20.11 10.11
CA GLY A 205 5.61 19.67 10.80
C GLY A 205 6.82 19.95 9.90
N LYS A 206 7.60 20.98 10.22
CA LYS A 206 8.75 21.40 9.42
C LYS A 206 9.67 20.20 9.21
N SER A 207 9.91 19.86 7.94
CA SER A 207 11.06 19.06 7.54
C SER A 207 12.28 19.78 8.11
N GLY A 208 13.04 19.14 8.99
CA GLY A 208 14.33 19.66 9.39
C GLY A 208 15.20 19.70 8.15
N ALA A 209 15.39 20.88 7.58
CA ALA A 209 16.39 21.09 6.55
C ALA A 209 17.75 20.74 7.17
N VAL A 210 18.36 19.67 6.66
CA VAL A 210 19.78 19.41 6.88
C VAL A 210 20.52 20.50 6.11
N GLU A 211 20.95 21.53 6.83
CA GLU A 211 21.93 22.50 6.34
C GLU A 211 23.25 21.75 6.20
N GLN A 212 23.66 21.50 4.96
CA GLN A 212 25.00 21.00 4.66
C GLN A 212 25.99 22.16 4.87
N ALA A 213 26.95 21.94 5.76
CA ALA A 213 28.17 22.73 5.86
C ALA A 213 29.21 22.23 4.84
#